data_AF-F4XM26-F1
#
_entry.id   AF-F4XM26-F1
#
_cell.length_a   1.000
_cell.length_b   1.000
_cell.length_c   1.000
_cell.angle_alpha   90.00
_cell.angle_beta   90.00
_cell.angle_gamma   90.00
#
_symmetry.space_group_name_H-M   'P 1'
#
loop_
_entity.id
_entity.type
_entity.pdbx_description
1 polymer ?
#
loop_
_entity_poly.entity_id
_entity_poly.type
_entity_poly.pdbx_seq_one_letter_code
_entity_poly.pdbx_strand_id
1 'polypeptide(L)'
;MTRNVHDQKPIQCLKKLLDPLGKVETNWEVPGEVQEIDVYFLPSQALATNGQSLGLLGKLATTPAMFEPFRNPVTQFEVLSCIGKLAQVHDQVFRQAKRANAQVRVTELPRLWILSPTASEEFLESFNFQPDLVNYPKGIYFLGKSLYTAIVAIDQLPVTPETLWLRILGRGRVQQQAIEELKSLPSGSQYKDNILELVYDMLAILEARIKQNQDLEEDERELIMQLSQIYQQRLELATELGKQEGLVQGKQNERRSMVTYLLRSRFGELDQEMLGIIEPLMVLSPEEFTPLLLQLSRLELLTRFGERT
;
A
#
# COMPACT_ATOMS: atom_id res chain seq x y z
N MET A 1 2.32 -14.72 27.50
CA MET A 1 3.73 -14.27 27.36
C MET A 1 3.68 -12.85 26.84
N THR A 2 4.43 -11.94 27.45
CA THR A 2 4.50 -10.51 27.09
C THR A 2 4.99 -10.39 25.65
N ARG A 3 4.08 -10.03 24.73
CA ARG A 3 4.39 -9.84 23.31
C ARG A 3 5.39 -8.71 23.15
N ASN A 4 6.47 -8.98 22.45
CA ASN A 4 7.42 -7.94 22.09
C ASN A 4 6.73 -6.98 21.12
N VAL A 5 6.85 -5.69 21.37
CA VAL A 5 6.31 -4.59 20.53
C VAL A 5 6.86 -4.64 19.08
N HIS A 6 7.87 -5.48 18.84
CA HIS A 6 8.48 -5.74 17.53
C HIS A 6 7.66 -6.68 16.64
N ASP A 7 6.89 -7.62 17.20
CA ASP A 7 6.05 -8.55 16.42
C ASP A 7 4.83 -7.84 15.83
N GLN A 8 4.47 -6.65 16.34
CA GLN A 8 3.36 -5.85 15.81
C GLN A 8 3.64 -5.20 14.44
N LYS A 9 4.92 -4.99 14.05
CA LYS A 9 5.23 -4.25 12.82
C LYS A 9 4.83 -5.01 11.56
N PRO A 10 5.23 -6.29 11.38
CA PRO A 10 4.83 -7.03 10.19
C PRO A 10 3.32 -7.28 10.14
N ILE A 11 2.68 -7.42 11.30
CA ILE A 11 1.22 -7.56 11.45
C ILE A 11 0.48 -6.35 10.88
N GLN A 12 0.86 -5.13 11.29
CA GLN A 12 0.24 -3.91 10.79
C GLN A 12 0.51 -3.69 9.30
N CYS A 13 1.70 -4.06 8.83
CA CYS A 13 2.04 -4.00 7.41
C CYS A 13 1.16 -4.92 6.58
N LEU A 14 1.07 -6.19 6.96
CA LEU A 14 0.22 -7.18 6.31
C LEU A 14 -1.25 -6.77 6.33
N LYS A 15 -1.74 -6.22 7.45
CA LYS A 15 -3.11 -5.70 7.54
C LYS A 15 -3.42 -4.71 6.44
N LYS A 16 -2.59 -3.67 6.30
CA LYS A 16 -2.82 -2.62 5.31
C LYS A 16 -2.62 -3.09 3.87
N LEU A 17 -1.65 -3.97 3.62
CA LEU A 17 -1.44 -4.53 2.29
C LEU A 17 -2.63 -5.39 1.85
N LEU A 18 -3.23 -6.13 2.78
CA LEU A 18 -4.30 -7.07 2.47
C LEU A 18 -5.72 -6.45 2.57
N ASP A 19 -5.91 -5.33 3.27
CA ASP A 19 -7.21 -4.64 3.44
C ASP A 19 -7.91 -4.33 2.10
N PRO A 20 -7.19 -3.86 1.04
CA PRO A 20 -7.79 -3.65 -0.27
C PRO A 20 -8.17 -4.93 -1.02
N LEU A 21 -7.67 -6.09 -0.57
CA LEU A 21 -7.87 -7.40 -1.21
C LEU A 21 -8.98 -8.21 -0.54
N GLY A 22 -9.36 -7.89 0.70
CA GLY A 22 -10.33 -8.65 1.45
C GLY A 22 -10.37 -8.25 2.91
N LYS A 23 -11.06 -9.06 3.73
CA LYS A 23 -11.22 -8.77 5.15
C LYS A 23 -9.99 -9.26 5.91
N VAL A 24 -9.34 -8.36 6.65
CA VAL A 24 -8.18 -8.70 7.50
C VAL A 24 -8.54 -8.54 8.98
N GLU A 25 -8.31 -9.58 9.76
CA GLU A 25 -8.42 -9.57 11.21
C GLU A 25 -7.02 -9.78 11.81
N THR A 26 -6.57 -8.83 12.62
CA THR A 26 -5.27 -8.91 13.33
C THR A 26 -5.50 -9.31 14.77
N ASN A 27 -4.56 -10.04 15.37
CA ASN A 27 -4.70 -10.51 16.76
C ASN A 27 -6.00 -11.27 16.96
N TRP A 28 -6.33 -12.12 15.99
CA TRP A 28 -7.59 -12.83 16.00
C TRP A 28 -7.54 -13.90 17.09
N GLU A 29 -8.35 -13.71 18.13
CA GLU A 29 -8.47 -14.66 19.24
C GLU A 29 -8.99 -15.99 18.72
N VAL A 30 -8.34 -17.08 19.13
CA VAL A 30 -8.83 -18.41 18.83
C VAL A 30 -9.76 -18.88 19.96
N PRO A 31 -11.08 -19.03 19.72
CA PRO A 31 -12.03 -19.51 20.73
C PRO A 31 -11.58 -20.78 21.46
N GLY A 32 -11.34 -20.66 22.77
CA GLY A 32 -11.02 -21.77 23.67
C GLY A 32 -9.62 -21.70 24.28
N GLU A 33 -8.75 -20.80 23.82
CA GLU A 33 -7.41 -20.59 24.39
C GLU A 33 -7.03 -19.09 24.45
N VAL A 34 -6.02 -18.75 25.26
CA VAL A 34 -5.40 -17.40 25.26
C VAL A 34 -4.32 -17.36 24.17
N GLN A 35 -4.69 -17.73 22.94
CA GLN A 35 -3.82 -17.69 21.78
C GLN A 35 -4.45 -16.84 20.69
N GLU A 36 -3.61 -16.08 20.00
CA GLU A 36 -4.02 -15.15 18.96
C GLU A 36 -3.26 -15.47 17.67
N ILE A 37 -3.98 -15.33 16.57
CA ILE A 37 -3.43 -15.37 15.22
C ILE A 37 -3.02 -13.95 14.85
N ASP A 38 -1.80 -13.83 14.34
CA ASP A 38 -1.22 -12.52 14.08
C ASP A 38 -1.98 -11.80 12.95
N VAL A 39 -2.20 -12.47 11.83
CA VAL A 39 -3.04 -11.97 10.72
C VAL A 39 -3.88 -13.09 10.14
N TYR A 40 -5.21 -12.97 10.24
CA TYR A 40 -6.17 -13.81 9.55
C TYR A 40 -6.79 -13.04 8.38
N PHE A 41 -6.68 -13.60 7.17
CA PHE A 41 -7.13 -12.97 5.94
C PHE A 41 -8.21 -13.78 5.25
N LEU A 42 -9.30 -13.09 4.88
CA LEU A 42 -10.38 -13.63 4.08
C LEU A 42 -10.46 -12.91 2.72
N PRO A 43 -10.19 -13.61 1.62
CA PRO A 43 -10.21 -13.04 0.28
C PRO A 43 -11.59 -12.50 -0.12
N SER A 44 -11.64 -11.31 -0.73
CA SER A 44 -12.86 -10.84 -1.43
C SER A 44 -12.89 -11.37 -2.86
N GLN A 45 -14.08 -11.55 -3.45
CA GLN A 45 -14.24 -12.02 -4.84
C GLN A 45 -13.54 -11.12 -5.89
N ALA A 46 -13.13 -9.90 -5.53
CA ALA A 46 -12.49 -8.92 -6.40
C ALA A 46 -10.96 -9.10 -6.58
N LEU A 47 -10.37 -10.16 -6.03
CA LEU A 47 -8.91 -10.43 -6.11
C LEU A 47 -8.32 -10.50 -7.52
N ALA A 48 -9.14 -10.76 -8.54
CA ALA A 48 -8.69 -10.97 -9.92
C ALA A 48 -7.91 -9.77 -10.51
N THR A 49 -8.14 -8.55 -10.03
CA THR A 49 -7.50 -7.33 -10.57
C THR A 49 -6.49 -6.70 -9.62
N ASN A 50 -6.76 -6.67 -8.30
CA ASN A 50 -5.88 -6.02 -7.34
C ASN A 50 -4.76 -6.95 -6.82
N GLY A 51 -4.93 -8.27 -6.84
CA GLY A 51 -3.93 -9.21 -6.31
C GLY A 51 -2.61 -9.25 -7.10
N GLN A 52 -2.63 -8.90 -8.39
CA GLN A 52 -1.43 -8.84 -9.23
C GLN A 52 -0.42 -7.78 -8.74
N SER A 53 -0.92 -6.73 -8.11
CA SER A 53 -0.11 -5.63 -7.59
C SER A 53 0.81 -6.00 -6.44
N LEU A 54 0.35 -6.95 -5.62
CA LEU A 54 1.10 -7.45 -4.48
C LEU A 54 2.00 -8.63 -4.85
N GLY A 55 2.17 -8.90 -6.15
CA GLY A 55 3.02 -9.96 -6.67
C GLY A 55 2.79 -11.30 -5.95
N LEU A 56 3.83 -11.79 -5.30
CA LEU A 56 3.80 -13.03 -4.55
C LEU A 56 2.87 -12.96 -3.34
N LEU A 57 2.86 -11.86 -2.57
CA LEU A 57 1.96 -11.73 -1.41
C LEU A 57 0.49 -11.81 -1.84
N GLY A 58 0.14 -11.17 -2.95
CA GLY A 58 -1.21 -11.28 -3.54
C GLY A 58 -1.54 -12.70 -3.99
N LYS A 59 -0.55 -13.42 -4.54
CA LYS A 59 -0.69 -14.85 -4.88
C LYS A 59 -0.95 -15.72 -3.64
N LEU A 60 -0.28 -15.44 -2.52
CA LEU A 60 -0.47 -16.15 -1.25
C LEU A 60 -1.86 -15.89 -0.62
N ALA A 61 -2.45 -14.73 -0.93
CA ALA A 61 -3.74 -14.26 -0.44
C ALA A 61 -4.91 -14.58 -1.39
N THR A 62 -4.78 -15.58 -2.27
CA THR A 62 -5.87 -15.98 -3.20
C THR A 62 -6.95 -16.85 -2.53
N THR A 63 -6.58 -17.53 -1.45
CA THR A 63 -7.49 -18.30 -0.57
C THR A 63 -7.47 -17.69 0.83
N PRO A 64 -8.38 -18.09 1.73
CA PRO A 64 -8.22 -17.78 3.15
C PRO A 64 -6.79 -18.10 3.60
N ALA A 65 -6.20 -17.21 4.39
CA ALA A 65 -4.78 -17.29 4.71
C ALA A 65 -4.53 -16.82 6.14
N MET A 66 -3.63 -17.50 6.83
CA MET A 66 -3.12 -17.16 8.14
C MET A 66 -1.65 -16.80 7.98
N PHE A 67 -1.27 -15.56 8.29
CA PHE A 67 0.12 -15.12 8.23
C PHE A 67 0.67 -14.95 9.65
N GLU A 68 1.77 -15.63 9.94
CA GLU A 68 2.51 -15.56 11.21
C GLU A 68 3.92 -15.06 10.90
N PRO A 69 4.15 -13.74 10.98
CA PRO A 69 5.45 -13.16 10.70
C PRO A 69 6.37 -13.20 11.92
N PHE A 70 7.57 -13.75 11.74
CA PHE A 70 8.61 -13.80 12.75
C PHE A 70 9.71 -12.80 12.44
N ARG A 71 10.18 -12.09 13.47
CA ARG A 71 11.33 -11.18 13.36
C ARG A 71 12.67 -11.90 13.36
N ASN A 72 12.74 -13.03 14.07
CA ASN A 72 13.91 -13.90 14.17
C ASN A 72 13.63 -15.21 13.45
N PRO A 73 14.67 -15.99 13.10
CA PRO A 73 14.49 -17.30 12.50
C PRO A 73 13.57 -18.16 13.37
N VAL A 74 12.50 -18.67 12.77
CA VAL A 74 11.48 -19.43 13.49
C VAL A 74 12.06 -20.73 14.05
N THR A 75 11.66 -21.09 15.26
CA THR A 75 12.06 -22.33 15.94
C THR A 75 11.08 -23.46 15.65
N GLN A 76 11.51 -24.70 15.89
CA GLN A 76 10.65 -25.87 15.69
C GLN A 76 9.38 -25.81 16.55
N PHE A 77 9.49 -25.32 17.79
CA PHE A 77 8.35 -25.18 18.68
C PHE A 77 7.35 -24.13 18.17
N GLU A 78 7.83 -23.01 17.64
CA GLU A 78 6.97 -21.98 17.05
C GLU A 78 6.21 -22.50 15.83
N VAL A 79 6.86 -23.27 14.95
CA VAL A 79 6.17 -23.93 13.82
C VAL A 79 5.05 -24.84 14.31
N LEU A 80 5.32 -25.70 15.30
CA LEU A 80 4.32 -26.60 15.88
C LEU A 80 3.16 -25.82 16.53
N SER A 81 3.47 -24.71 17.20
CA SER A 81 2.46 -23.81 17.77
C SER A 81 1.57 -23.21 16.67
N CYS A 82 2.15 -22.67 15.59
CA CYS A 82 1.38 -22.14 14.46
C CYS A 82 0.49 -23.21 13.79
N ILE A 83 1.00 -24.44 13.65
CA ILE A 83 0.20 -25.57 13.13
C ILE A 83 -0.96 -25.90 14.08
N GLY A 84 -0.73 -25.85 15.40
CA GLY A 84 -1.78 -26.02 16.40
C GLY A 84 -2.90 -24.98 16.25
N LYS A 85 -2.53 -23.70 16.10
CA LYS A 85 -3.49 -22.62 15.82
C LYS A 85 -4.28 -22.88 14.52
N LEU A 86 -3.61 -23.29 13.45
CA LEU A 86 -4.26 -23.62 12.18
C LEU A 86 -5.31 -24.72 12.33
N ALA A 87 -4.99 -25.79 13.06
CA ALA A 87 -5.93 -26.88 13.31
C ALA A 87 -7.19 -26.40 14.03
N GLN A 88 -7.04 -25.52 15.03
CA GLN A 88 -8.18 -24.92 15.75
C GLN A 88 -9.06 -24.06 14.82
N VAL A 89 -8.46 -23.32 13.89
CA VAL A 89 -9.22 -22.56 12.86
C VAL A 89 -9.98 -23.50 11.93
N HIS A 90 -9.33 -24.55 11.44
CA HIS A 90 -9.99 -25.56 10.60
C HIS A 90 -11.19 -26.19 11.30
N ASP A 91 -11.04 -26.55 12.58
CA ASP A 91 -12.14 -27.06 13.41
C ASP A 91 -13.31 -26.08 13.53
N GLN A 92 -13.06 -24.78 13.53
CA GLN A 92 -14.13 -23.78 13.51
C GLN A 92 -14.84 -23.73 12.17
N VAL A 93 -14.08 -23.73 11.06
CA VAL A 93 -14.66 -23.77 9.70
C VAL A 93 -15.53 -25.02 9.53
N PHE A 94 -15.05 -26.19 9.93
CA PHE A 94 -15.83 -27.43 9.89
C PHE A 94 -17.08 -27.36 10.77
N ARG A 95 -17.00 -26.80 11.98
CA ARG A 95 -18.17 -26.61 12.86
C ARG A 95 -19.21 -25.66 12.26
N GLN A 96 -18.77 -24.55 11.65
CA GLN A 96 -19.66 -23.60 11.00
C GLN A 96 -20.38 -24.23 9.80
N ALA A 97 -19.64 -24.93 8.93
CA ALA A 97 -20.21 -25.62 7.78
C ALA A 97 -21.21 -26.71 8.19
N LYS A 98 -20.90 -27.47 9.25
CA LYS A 98 -21.84 -28.47 9.81
C LYS A 98 -23.13 -27.81 10.31
N ARG A 99 -23.05 -26.66 10.98
CA ARG A 99 -24.22 -25.89 11.44
C ARG A 99 -25.05 -25.34 10.27
N ALA A 100 -24.39 -24.96 9.18
CA ALA A 100 -25.04 -24.47 7.96
C ALA A 100 -25.49 -25.61 7.01
N ASN A 101 -25.29 -26.88 7.39
CA ASN A 101 -25.51 -28.07 6.57
C ASN A 101 -24.86 -27.97 5.17
N ALA A 102 -23.67 -27.37 5.11
CA ALA A 102 -22.89 -27.17 3.90
C ALA A 102 -21.65 -28.08 3.91
N GLN A 103 -21.16 -28.45 2.73
CA GLN A 103 -19.87 -29.13 2.58
C GLN A 103 -18.75 -28.09 2.48
N VAL A 104 -17.69 -28.25 3.29
CA VAL A 104 -16.50 -27.40 3.22
C VAL A 104 -15.73 -27.71 1.94
N ARG A 105 -15.47 -26.69 1.14
CA ARG A 105 -14.60 -26.81 -0.03
C ARG A 105 -13.15 -26.57 0.38
N VAL A 106 -12.20 -27.21 -0.31
CA VAL A 106 -10.75 -26.99 -0.09
C VAL A 106 -10.37 -25.51 -0.24
N THR A 107 -11.10 -24.76 -1.08
CA THR A 107 -10.91 -23.31 -1.30
C THR A 107 -11.33 -22.43 -0.13
N GLU A 108 -12.09 -22.97 0.83
CA GLU A 108 -12.58 -22.26 2.02
C GLU A 108 -11.67 -22.49 3.24
N LEU A 109 -10.74 -23.47 3.15
CA LEU A 109 -9.81 -23.76 4.23
C LEU A 109 -8.63 -22.78 4.21
N PRO A 110 -8.30 -22.15 5.34
CA PRO A 110 -7.15 -21.26 5.40
C PRO A 110 -5.84 -22.01 5.30
N ARG A 111 -4.87 -21.39 4.61
CA ARG A 111 -3.48 -21.84 4.56
C ARG A 111 -2.62 -21.02 5.51
N LEU A 112 -1.79 -21.70 6.30
CA LEU A 112 -0.78 -21.09 7.15
C LEU A 112 0.47 -20.73 6.32
N TRP A 113 0.88 -19.47 6.42
CA TRP A 113 2.09 -18.90 5.87
C TRP A 113 2.96 -18.35 7.02
N ILE A 114 4.02 -19.08 7.33
CA ILE A 114 5.03 -18.67 8.32
C ILE A 114 6.05 -17.80 7.59
N LEU A 115 6.21 -16.53 7.98
CA LEU A 115 7.21 -15.66 7.37
C LEU A 115 8.43 -15.59 8.29
N SER A 116 9.53 -16.21 7.88
CA SER A 116 10.78 -16.24 8.66
C SER A 116 11.86 -15.44 7.93
N PRO A 117 12.68 -14.64 8.63
CA PRO A 117 13.74 -13.87 7.99
C PRO A 117 14.76 -14.78 7.30
N THR A 118 15.06 -15.92 7.91
CA THR A 118 15.92 -16.98 7.35
C THR A 118 15.38 -18.36 7.72
N ALA A 119 15.76 -19.38 6.96
CA ALA A 119 15.51 -20.79 7.29
C ALA A 119 16.69 -21.63 6.80
N SER A 120 17.38 -22.34 7.71
CA SER A 120 18.50 -23.22 7.34
C SER A 120 18.01 -24.51 6.67
N GLU A 121 18.86 -25.14 5.87
CA GLU A 121 18.54 -26.42 5.22
C GLU A 121 18.22 -27.50 6.26
N GLU A 122 19.02 -27.62 7.32
CA GLU A 122 18.77 -28.54 8.45
C GLU A 122 17.40 -28.30 9.10
N PHE A 123 16.99 -27.05 9.26
CA PHE A 123 15.69 -26.71 9.81
C PHE A 123 14.55 -27.13 8.86
N LEU A 124 14.70 -26.84 7.56
CA LEU A 124 13.70 -27.22 6.56
C LEU A 124 13.56 -28.75 6.46
N GLU A 125 14.68 -29.48 6.53
CA GLU A 125 14.71 -30.95 6.54
C GLU A 125 14.03 -31.53 7.79
N SER A 126 14.14 -30.89 8.95
CA SER A 126 13.54 -31.40 10.20
C SER A 126 12.02 -31.55 10.15
N PHE A 127 11.34 -30.72 9.34
CA PHE A 127 9.91 -30.84 9.06
C PHE A 127 9.59 -31.43 7.68
N ASN A 128 10.60 -31.78 6.89
CA ASN A 128 10.46 -32.20 5.51
C ASN A 128 9.74 -31.17 4.63
N PHE A 129 10.12 -29.90 4.77
CA PHE A 129 9.65 -28.81 3.91
C PHE A 129 10.19 -28.99 2.48
N GLN A 130 9.29 -29.05 1.50
CA GLN A 130 9.64 -29.30 0.10
C GLN A 130 9.38 -28.06 -0.77
N PRO A 131 10.32 -27.67 -1.66
CA PRO A 131 10.11 -26.56 -2.57
C PRO A 131 9.18 -26.95 -3.73
N ASP A 132 8.38 -25.99 -4.20
CA ASP A 132 7.60 -26.11 -5.45
C ASP A 132 8.09 -25.08 -6.45
N LEU A 133 9.19 -25.39 -7.12
CA LEU A 133 9.84 -24.49 -8.09
C LEU A 133 9.05 -24.32 -9.40
N VAL A 134 7.99 -25.12 -9.61
CA VAL A 134 7.12 -24.98 -10.79
C VAL A 134 6.15 -23.83 -10.58
N ASN A 135 5.57 -23.73 -9.38
CA ASN A 135 4.56 -22.73 -9.09
C ASN A 135 5.09 -21.54 -8.30
N TYR A 136 6.20 -21.66 -7.58
CA TYR A 136 6.70 -20.64 -6.67
C TYR A 136 8.20 -20.38 -6.85
N PRO A 137 8.66 -19.14 -6.58
CA PRO A 137 10.08 -18.86 -6.57
C PRO A 137 10.80 -19.56 -5.41
N LYS A 138 12.13 -19.57 -5.47
CA LYS A 138 12.97 -19.98 -4.35
C LYS A 138 12.61 -19.20 -3.08
N GLY A 139 12.70 -19.87 -1.93
CA GLY A 139 12.36 -19.29 -0.62
C GLY A 139 10.97 -19.64 -0.12
N ILE A 140 10.16 -20.39 -0.89
CA ILE A 140 8.87 -20.91 -0.42
C ILE A 140 8.93 -22.42 -0.33
N TYR A 141 8.58 -22.95 0.83
CA TYR A 141 8.59 -24.37 1.10
C TYR A 141 7.28 -24.82 1.74
N PHE A 142 6.84 -26.03 1.39
CA PHE A 142 5.55 -26.57 1.79
C PHE A 142 5.70 -27.85 2.60
N LEU A 143 4.82 -28.02 3.59
CA LEU A 143 4.56 -29.34 4.15
C LEU A 143 3.62 -30.13 3.23
N GLY A 144 3.36 -31.39 3.60
CA GLY A 144 2.39 -32.23 2.90
C GLY A 144 1.07 -31.49 2.66
N LYS A 145 0.47 -31.70 1.47
CA LYS A 145 -0.66 -30.89 0.97
C LYS A 145 -1.84 -30.79 1.95
N SER A 146 -2.09 -31.84 2.74
CA SER A 146 -3.17 -31.92 3.73
C SER A 146 -2.90 -31.12 5.02
N LEU A 147 -1.68 -30.64 5.24
CA LEU A 147 -1.31 -29.84 6.41
C LEU A 147 -1.50 -28.34 6.19
N TYR A 148 -1.79 -27.90 4.96
CA TYR A 148 -2.06 -26.50 4.60
C TYR A 148 -1.05 -25.51 5.20
N THR A 149 0.22 -25.91 5.32
CA THR A 149 1.27 -25.14 5.98
C THR A 149 2.41 -24.92 5.02
N ALA A 150 2.90 -23.68 4.97
CA ALA A 150 4.04 -23.26 4.19
C ALA A 150 4.91 -22.28 4.98
N ILE A 151 6.20 -22.28 4.69
CA ILE A 151 7.17 -21.33 5.23
C ILE A 151 7.77 -20.51 4.09
N VAL A 152 7.94 -19.23 4.34
CA VAL A 152 8.61 -18.27 3.47
C VAL A 152 9.93 -17.88 4.16
N ALA A 153 11.05 -18.31 3.58
CA ALA A 153 12.39 -17.88 3.95
C ALA A 153 12.72 -16.60 3.17
N ILE A 154 12.57 -15.45 3.83
CA ILE A 154 12.60 -14.13 3.17
C ILE A 154 13.96 -13.84 2.54
N ASP A 155 15.06 -14.24 3.18
CA ASP A 155 16.43 -14.09 2.68
C ASP A 155 16.72 -14.86 1.39
N GLN A 156 15.93 -15.89 1.09
CA GLN A 156 16.10 -16.73 -0.09
C GLN A 156 15.22 -16.29 -1.28
N LEU A 157 14.34 -15.31 -1.07
CA LEU A 157 13.48 -14.80 -2.12
C LEU A 157 14.30 -14.05 -3.19
N PRO A 158 14.05 -14.30 -4.50
CA PRO A 158 14.76 -13.60 -5.56
C PRO A 158 14.44 -12.11 -5.55
N VAL A 159 15.43 -11.27 -5.89
CA VAL A 159 15.28 -9.81 -5.99
C VAL A 159 14.48 -9.47 -7.25
N THR A 160 13.17 -9.39 -7.09
CA THR A 160 12.20 -9.12 -8.16
C THR A 160 11.06 -8.25 -7.63
N PRO A 161 10.35 -7.49 -8.48
CA PRO A 161 9.18 -6.73 -8.07
C PRO A 161 8.10 -7.61 -7.40
N GLU A 162 7.97 -8.86 -7.81
CA GLU A 162 6.97 -9.79 -7.31
C GLU A 162 7.20 -10.19 -5.85
N THR A 163 8.45 -10.24 -5.38
CA THR A 163 8.78 -10.63 -3.99
C THR A 163 8.98 -9.44 -3.06
N LEU A 164 8.95 -8.22 -3.60
CA LEU A 164 9.27 -6.98 -2.91
C LEU A 164 8.54 -6.87 -1.56
N TRP A 165 7.24 -7.17 -1.55
CA TRP A 165 6.38 -7.10 -0.35
C TRP A 165 6.87 -7.96 0.80
N LEU A 166 7.29 -9.18 0.50
CA LEU A 166 7.78 -10.11 1.52
C LEU A 166 9.18 -9.71 1.99
N ARG A 167 10.01 -9.15 1.10
CA ARG A 167 11.37 -8.69 1.46
C ARG A 167 11.37 -7.41 2.31
N ILE A 168 10.38 -6.52 2.14
CA ILE A 168 10.18 -5.36 3.05
C ILE A 168 9.90 -5.81 4.48
N LEU A 169 9.23 -6.96 4.67
CA LEU A 169 8.99 -7.56 5.98
C LEU A 169 10.21 -8.28 6.57
N GLY A 170 11.30 -8.40 5.79
CA GLY A 170 12.56 -8.99 6.23
C GLY A 170 13.35 -8.09 7.18
N ARG A 171 14.64 -8.37 7.30
CA ARG A 171 15.56 -7.61 8.18
C ARG A 171 16.91 -7.34 7.53
N GLY A 172 17.64 -6.37 8.08
CA GLY A 172 18.99 -6.01 7.66
C GLY A 172 19.09 -5.73 6.16
N ARG A 173 20.10 -6.29 5.50
CA ARG A 173 20.38 -6.05 4.07
C ARG A 173 19.21 -6.35 3.13
N VAL A 174 18.42 -7.38 3.42
CA VAL A 174 17.27 -7.77 2.55
C VAL A 174 16.19 -6.70 2.57
N GLN A 175 15.91 -6.15 3.75
CA GLN A 175 14.95 -5.08 3.93
C GLN A 175 15.46 -3.75 3.35
N GLN A 176 16.73 -3.42 3.57
CA GLN A 176 17.36 -2.22 3.00
C GLN A 176 17.32 -2.22 1.47
N GLN A 177 17.67 -3.34 0.84
CA GLN A 177 17.59 -3.48 -0.62
C GLN A 177 16.15 -3.32 -1.13
N ALA A 178 15.17 -3.95 -0.47
CA ALA A 178 13.77 -3.81 -0.85
C ALA A 178 13.27 -2.36 -0.73
N ILE A 179 13.74 -1.61 0.26
CA ILE A 179 13.42 -0.19 0.41
C ILE A 179 14.04 0.66 -0.69
N GLU A 180 15.30 0.40 -1.07
CA GLU A 180 15.93 1.11 -2.21
C GLU A 180 15.23 0.80 -3.53
N GLU A 181 14.85 -0.46 -3.77
CA GLU A 181 14.05 -0.84 -4.93
C GLU A 181 12.72 -0.08 -4.96
N LEU A 182 12.05 0.04 -3.81
CA LEU A 182 10.81 0.80 -3.67
C LEU A 182 10.99 2.28 -4.06
N LYS A 183 12.12 2.90 -3.71
CA LYS A 183 12.42 4.30 -4.12
C LYS A 183 12.53 4.44 -5.63
N SER A 184 13.16 3.47 -6.28
CA SER A 184 13.48 3.48 -7.71
C SER A 184 12.27 3.23 -8.62
N LEU A 185 11.13 2.77 -8.08
CA LEU A 185 9.93 2.50 -8.87
C LEU A 185 9.40 3.79 -9.54
N PRO A 186 8.91 3.74 -10.79
CA PRO A 186 8.34 4.90 -11.47
C PRO A 186 7.18 5.53 -10.70
N SER A 187 7.18 6.87 -10.62
CA SER A 187 6.08 7.64 -10.02
C SER A 187 4.83 7.58 -10.91
N GLY A 188 3.68 7.21 -10.34
CA GLY A 188 2.40 7.17 -11.07
C GLY A 188 1.69 5.81 -11.15
N SER A 189 2.23 4.76 -10.53
CA SER A 189 1.43 3.55 -10.27
C SER A 189 0.65 3.71 -8.98
N GLN A 190 -0.64 3.37 -8.96
CA GLN A 190 -1.48 3.29 -7.74
C GLN A 190 -0.79 2.48 -6.63
N TYR A 191 0.10 1.57 -7.03
CA TYR A 191 0.96 0.79 -6.16
C TYR A 191 1.87 1.69 -5.34
N LYS A 192 2.67 2.57 -5.96
CA LYS A 192 3.68 3.39 -5.25
C LYS A 192 3.10 4.30 -4.16
N ASP A 193 1.84 4.71 -4.28
CA ASP A 193 1.20 5.61 -3.30
C ASP A 193 0.70 4.86 -2.05
N ASN A 194 0.00 3.72 -2.20
CA ASN A 194 -0.38 2.85 -1.07
C ASN A 194 0.85 2.33 -0.30
N ILE A 195 1.79 1.82 -1.10
CA ILE A 195 3.22 2.06 -1.02
C ILE A 195 3.77 2.88 0.13
N LEU A 196 3.97 4.15 -0.23
CA LEU A 196 4.64 5.13 0.58
C LEU A 196 3.81 5.48 1.81
N GLU A 197 2.48 5.41 1.75
CA GLU A 197 1.62 5.53 2.93
C GLU A 197 1.96 4.47 3.98
N LEU A 198 2.10 3.20 3.59
CA LEU A 198 2.54 2.13 4.50
C LEU A 198 3.89 2.41 5.15
N VAL A 199 4.85 2.90 4.36
CA VAL A 199 6.19 3.27 4.80
C VAL A 199 6.14 4.49 5.73
N TYR A 200 5.25 5.46 5.47
CA TYR A 200 5.03 6.62 6.33
C TYR A 200 4.41 6.25 7.66
N ASP A 201 3.46 5.33 7.66
CA ASP A 201 2.89 4.82 8.90
C ASP A 201 3.93 4.07 9.71
N MET A 202 4.80 3.30 9.05
CA MET A 202 5.92 2.63 9.70
C MET A 202 6.88 3.63 10.33
N LEU A 203 7.21 4.72 9.63
CA LEU A 203 7.99 5.84 10.17
C LEU A 203 7.30 6.49 11.38
N ALA A 204 6.01 6.78 11.30
CA ALA A 204 5.26 7.43 12.38
C ALA A 204 5.24 6.57 13.66
N ILE A 205 5.07 5.25 13.51
CA ILE A 205 5.13 4.30 14.63
C ILE A 205 6.53 4.28 15.25
N LEU A 206 7.57 4.26 14.42
CA LEU A 206 8.95 4.23 14.87
C LEU A 206 9.37 5.53 15.57
N GLU A 207 9.00 6.68 15.02
CA GLU A 207 9.20 8.00 15.62
C GLU A 207 8.45 8.14 16.95
N ALA A 208 7.25 7.59 17.06
CA ALA A 208 6.50 7.56 18.32
C ALA A 208 7.23 6.76 19.41
N ARG A 209 7.95 5.68 19.06
CA ARG A 209 8.76 4.89 20.02
C ARG A 209 9.98 5.65 20.51
N ILE A 210 10.65 6.38 19.61
CA ILE A 210 11.75 7.29 19.98
C ILE A 210 11.25 8.30 21.00
N LYS A 211 10.08 8.91 20.75
CA LYS A 211 9.46 9.89 21.66
C LYS A 211 9.09 9.27 23.02
N GLN A 212 8.84 7.97 23.08
CA GLN A 212 8.55 7.22 24.30
C GLN A 212 9.81 6.67 25.01
N ASN A 213 11.02 7.06 24.60
CA ASN A 213 12.30 6.57 25.14
C ASN A 213 12.42 5.03 25.11
N GLN A 214 11.81 4.37 24.12
CA GLN A 214 12.06 2.96 23.88
C GLN A 214 13.38 2.81 23.13
N ASP A 215 14.25 1.91 23.62
CA ASP A 215 15.50 1.61 22.92
C ASP A 215 15.21 0.92 21.59
N LEU A 216 15.68 1.57 20.53
CA LEU A 216 15.68 1.00 19.20
C LEU A 216 16.99 0.22 18.99
N GLU A 217 16.84 -0.98 18.46
CA GLU A 217 17.97 -1.76 17.96
C GLU A 217 18.60 -1.07 16.73
N GLU A 218 19.86 -1.41 16.45
CA GLU A 218 20.67 -0.79 15.39
C GLU A 218 20.00 -0.88 14.01
N ASP A 219 19.48 -2.07 13.65
CA ASP A 219 18.72 -2.31 12.42
C ASP A 219 17.49 -1.38 12.30
N GLU A 220 16.84 -1.04 13.42
CA GLU A 220 15.65 -0.17 13.44
C GLU A 220 16.03 1.31 13.32
N ARG A 221 17.16 1.72 13.89
CA ARG A 221 17.69 3.09 13.76
C ARG A 221 18.12 3.38 12.33
N GLU A 222 18.80 2.43 11.69
CA GLU A 222 19.17 2.56 10.27
C GLU A 222 17.95 2.63 9.36
N LEU A 223 16.95 1.78 9.63
CA LEU A 223 15.69 1.79 8.90
C LEU A 223 14.97 3.14 8.98
N ILE A 224 14.87 3.73 10.18
CA ILE A 224 14.26 5.07 10.36
C ILE A 224 15.05 6.12 9.60
N MET A 225 16.37 6.15 9.75
CA MET A 225 17.20 7.19 9.12
C MET A 225 17.04 7.16 7.59
N GLN A 226 17.08 5.96 6.99
CA GLN A 226 16.89 5.80 5.56
C GLN A 226 15.49 6.22 5.11
N LEU A 227 14.45 5.81 5.85
CA LEU A 227 13.07 6.10 5.48
C LEU A 227 12.69 7.58 5.69
N SER A 228 13.15 8.23 6.77
CA SER A 228 12.87 9.63 7.07
C SER A 228 13.44 10.55 5.99
N GLN A 229 14.61 10.22 5.45
CA GLN A 229 15.21 10.96 4.34
C GLN A 229 14.35 10.89 3.07
N ILE A 230 13.79 9.72 2.74
CA ILE A 230 12.87 9.55 1.59
C ILE A 230 11.62 10.41 1.80
N TYR A 231 11.08 10.38 3.01
CA TYR A 231 9.87 11.13 3.33
C TYR A 231 10.07 12.63 3.17
N GLN A 232 11.17 13.17 3.70
CA GLN A 232 11.50 14.59 3.56
C GLN A 232 11.62 15.00 2.09
N GLN A 233 12.34 14.23 1.28
CA GLN A 233 12.49 14.50 -0.16
C GLN A 233 11.13 14.53 -0.88
N ARG A 234 10.22 13.61 -0.54
CA ARG A 234 8.89 13.56 -1.17
C ARG A 234 7.98 14.68 -0.67
N LEU A 235 8.05 15.06 0.61
CA LEU A 235 7.29 16.20 1.15
C LEU A 235 7.73 17.50 0.47
N GLU A 236 9.04 17.68 0.25
CA GLU A 236 9.59 18.83 -0.48
C GLU A 236 9.08 18.87 -1.92
N LEU A 237 9.13 17.74 -2.65
CA LEU A 237 8.59 17.64 -4.01
C LEU A 237 7.09 17.95 -4.07
N ALA A 238 6.29 17.38 -3.17
CA ALA A 238 4.85 17.62 -3.11
C ALA A 238 4.53 19.08 -2.76
N THR A 239 5.31 19.68 -1.85
CA THR A 239 5.18 21.09 -1.50
C THR A 239 5.52 21.99 -2.69
N GLU A 240 6.58 21.67 -3.43
CA GLU A 240 6.99 22.44 -4.60
C GLU A 240 5.96 22.34 -5.74
N LEU A 241 5.45 21.14 -6.01
CA LEU A 241 4.35 20.93 -6.95
C LEU A 241 3.10 21.72 -6.54
N GLY A 242 2.70 21.65 -5.28
CA GLY A 242 1.55 22.40 -4.76
C GLY A 242 1.75 23.92 -4.83
N LYS A 243 2.97 24.42 -4.61
CA LYS A 243 3.30 25.84 -4.82
C LYS A 243 3.19 26.23 -6.29
N GLN A 244 3.69 25.40 -7.20
CA GLN A 244 3.61 25.66 -8.64
C GLN A 244 2.17 25.65 -9.13
N GLU A 245 1.38 24.65 -8.76
CA GLU A 245 -0.05 24.57 -9.08
C GLU A 245 -0.80 25.77 -8.50
N GLY A 246 -0.55 26.13 -7.23
CA GLY A 246 -1.13 27.31 -6.59
C GLY A 246 -0.76 28.63 -7.26
N LEU A 247 0.49 28.77 -7.73
CA LEU A 247 0.94 29.94 -8.50
C LEU A 247 0.25 30.02 -9.87
N VAL A 248 0.14 28.91 -10.59
CA VAL A 248 -0.53 28.85 -11.89
C VAL A 248 -2.01 29.17 -11.75
N GLN A 249 -2.69 28.51 -10.80
CA GLN A 249 -4.11 28.73 -10.54
C GLN A 249 -4.37 30.15 -10.01
N GLY A 250 -3.48 30.69 -9.17
CA GLY A 250 -3.53 32.07 -8.70
C GLY A 250 -3.43 33.08 -9.84
N LYS A 251 -2.43 32.93 -10.73
CA LYS A 251 -2.27 33.77 -11.92
C LYS A 251 -3.49 33.68 -12.85
N GLN A 252 -4.05 32.49 -13.04
CA GLN A 252 -5.24 32.30 -13.88
C GLN A 252 -6.47 32.97 -13.27
N ASN A 253 -6.68 32.85 -11.95
CA ASN A 253 -7.78 33.50 -11.25
C ASN A 253 -7.65 35.03 -11.22
N GLU A 254 -6.45 35.56 -10.99
CA GLU A 254 -6.18 36.99 -11.02
C GLU A 254 -6.44 37.56 -12.41
N ARG A 255 -5.95 36.86 -13.44
CA ARG A 255 -6.16 37.25 -14.83
C ARG A 255 -7.63 37.22 -15.23
N ARG A 256 -8.38 36.18 -14.81
CA ARG A 256 -9.85 36.11 -15.02
C ARG A 256 -10.55 37.29 -14.34
N SER A 257 -10.14 37.61 -13.12
CA SER A 257 -10.70 38.73 -12.35
C SER A 257 -10.43 40.06 -13.02
N MET A 258 -9.22 40.26 -13.57
CA MET A 258 -8.86 41.47 -14.32
C MET A 258 -9.68 41.63 -15.61
N VAL A 259 -9.82 40.56 -16.41
CA VAL A 259 -10.68 40.57 -17.62
C VAL A 259 -12.13 40.91 -17.24
N THR A 260 -12.66 40.25 -16.22
CA THR A 260 -14.03 40.47 -15.74
C THR A 260 -14.23 41.91 -15.26
N TYR A 261 -13.26 42.46 -14.52
CA TYR A 261 -13.31 43.83 -14.01
C TYR A 261 -13.29 44.85 -15.16
N LEU A 262 -12.41 44.70 -16.14
CA LEU A 262 -12.32 45.60 -17.29
C LEU A 262 -13.62 45.58 -18.12
N LEU A 263 -14.18 44.40 -18.37
CA LEU A 263 -15.45 44.26 -19.07
C LEU A 263 -16.58 44.96 -18.31
N ARG A 264 -16.69 44.75 -16.99
CA ARG A 264 -17.69 45.43 -16.15
C ARG A 264 -17.50 46.94 -16.14
N SER A 265 -16.25 47.41 -16.06
CA SER A 265 -15.94 48.84 -16.06
C SER A 265 -16.31 49.53 -17.37
N ARG A 266 -16.23 48.83 -18.51
CA ARG A 266 -16.58 49.40 -19.83
C ARG A 266 -18.05 49.26 -20.20
N PHE A 267 -18.68 48.13 -19.85
CA PHE A 267 -20.01 47.77 -20.37
C PHE A 267 -21.09 47.67 -19.29
N GLY A 268 -20.75 47.83 -18.01
CA GLY A 268 -21.69 47.70 -16.89
C GLY A 268 -21.94 46.23 -16.52
N GLU A 269 -23.19 45.86 -16.26
CA GLU A 269 -23.52 44.45 -15.99
C GLU A 269 -23.25 43.57 -17.23
N LEU A 270 -22.58 42.44 -17.01
CA LEU A 270 -22.25 41.49 -18.07
C LEU A 270 -23.37 40.46 -18.19
N ASP A 271 -23.97 40.37 -19.37
CA ASP A 271 -24.89 39.31 -19.74
C ASP A 271 -24.17 38.00 -20.06
N GLN A 272 -24.94 36.93 -20.28
CA GLN A 272 -24.44 35.59 -20.60
C GLN A 272 -23.50 35.58 -21.81
N GLU A 273 -23.80 36.36 -22.85
CA GLU A 273 -22.94 36.47 -24.04
C GLU A 273 -21.56 37.05 -23.69
N MET A 274 -21.53 38.10 -22.87
CA MET A 274 -20.28 38.74 -22.43
C MET A 274 -19.50 37.92 -21.39
N LEU A 275 -20.17 37.06 -20.62
CA LEU A 275 -19.50 36.10 -19.74
C LEU A 275 -18.85 34.96 -20.55
N GLY A 276 -19.50 34.55 -21.65
CA GLY A 276 -19.02 33.49 -22.54
C GLY A 276 -17.68 33.79 -23.22
N ILE A 277 -17.37 35.07 -23.46
CA ILE A 277 -16.10 35.47 -24.10
C ILE A 277 -14.90 35.48 -23.14
N ILE A 278 -15.11 35.33 -21.83
CA ILE A 278 -14.02 35.40 -20.83
C ILE A 278 -13.03 34.25 -21.03
N GLU A 279 -13.49 33.00 -21.20
CA GLU A 279 -12.59 31.86 -21.42
C GLU A 279 -11.79 31.98 -22.72
N PRO A 280 -12.39 32.32 -23.89
CA PRO A 280 -11.63 32.60 -25.11
C PRO A 280 -10.58 33.71 -24.96
N LEU A 281 -10.86 34.77 -24.20
CA LEU A 281 -9.91 35.86 -23.94
C LEU A 281 -8.76 35.43 -23.01
N MET A 282 -9.00 34.45 -22.14
CA MET A 282 -8.00 33.89 -21.23
C MET A 282 -6.94 33.05 -21.95
N VAL A 283 -7.21 32.61 -23.19
CA VAL A 283 -6.26 31.86 -24.05
C VAL A 283 -5.15 32.76 -24.61
N LEU A 284 -5.41 34.05 -24.83
CA LEU A 284 -4.44 35.01 -25.37
C LEU A 284 -3.33 35.35 -24.36
N SER A 285 -2.41 36.26 -24.64
CA SER A 285 -1.55 36.88 -23.60
C SER A 285 -2.13 38.21 -23.08
N PRO A 286 -1.71 38.70 -21.90
CA PRO A 286 -2.06 40.06 -21.42
C PRO A 286 -1.85 41.16 -22.45
N GLU A 287 -0.76 41.10 -23.19
CA GLU A 287 -0.39 42.07 -24.22
C GLU A 287 -1.33 42.01 -25.43
N GLU A 288 -1.94 40.85 -25.69
CA GLU A 288 -2.88 40.64 -26.79
C GLU A 288 -4.30 41.02 -26.40
N PHE A 289 -4.81 40.57 -25.24
CA PHE A 289 -6.20 40.84 -24.88
C PHE A 289 -6.41 42.25 -24.32
N THR A 290 -5.41 42.88 -23.69
CA THR A 290 -5.56 44.24 -23.12
C THR A 290 -5.95 45.29 -24.16
N PRO A 291 -5.24 45.45 -25.30
CA PRO A 291 -5.64 46.42 -26.33
C PRO A 291 -7.01 46.09 -26.93
N LEU A 292 -7.33 44.80 -27.11
CA LEU A 292 -8.65 44.36 -27.60
C LEU A 292 -9.76 44.77 -26.63
N LEU A 293 -9.57 44.56 -25.33
CA LEU A 293 -10.52 44.95 -24.29
C LEU A 293 -10.67 46.47 -24.13
N LEU A 294 -9.66 47.27 -24.49
CA LEU A 294 -9.70 48.73 -24.39
C LEU A 294 -10.24 49.41 -25.66
N GLN A 295 -9.98 48.83 -26.84
CA GLN A 295 -10.26 49.46 -28.13
C GLN A 295 -11.55 48.96 -28.77
N LEU A 296 -11.86 47.67 -28.67
CA LEU A 296 -13.02 47.09 -29.36
C LEU A 296 -14.32 47.45 -28.65
N SER A 297 -15.40 47.58 -29.43
CA SER A 297 -16.77 47.71 -28.94
C SER A 297 -17.31 46.35 -28.46
N ARG A 298 -18.44 46.38 -27.72
CA ARG A 298 -19.16 45.17 -27.27
C ARG A 298 -19.44 44.22 -28.45
N LEU A 299 -19.94 44.76 -29.56
CA LEU A 299 -20.33 43.97 -30.73
C LEU A 299 -19.13 43.32 -31.43
N GLU A 300 -18.00 44.03 -31.51
CA GLU A 300 -16.76 43.51 -32.10
C GLU A 300 -16.13 42.41 -31.23
N LEU A 301 -16.16 42.55 -29.90
CA LEU A 301 -15.72 41.51 -28.97
C LEU A 301 -16.55 40.24 -29.11
N LEU A 302 -17.88 40.37 -29.15
CA LEU A 302 -18.78 39.24 -29.36
C LEU A 302 -18.63 38.61 -30.75
N THR A 303 -18.40 39.41 -31.79
CA THR A 303 -18.18 38.88 -33.14
C THR A 303 -16.88 38.07 -33.23
N ARG A 304 -15.87 38.43 -32.42
CA ARG A 304 -14.54 37.82 -32.48
C ARG A 304 -14.34 36.67 -31.49
N PHE A 305 -14.97 36.73 -30.33
CA PHE A 305 -14.79 35.77 -29.22
C PHE A 305 -16.09 35.11 -28.76
N GLY A 306 -17.24 35.59 -29.21
CA GLY A 306 -18.51 34.91 -28.98
C GLY A 306 -18.55 33.64 -29.80
N GLU A 307 -18.88 32.53 -29.15
CA GLU A 307 -19.14 31.28 -29.85
C GLU A 307 -20.27 31.52 -30.86
N ARG A 308 -20.00 31.26 -32.14
CA ARG A 308 -21.09 30.97 -33.08
C ARG A 308 -21.67 29.64 -32.64
N THR A 309 -22.78 29.70 -31.93
CA THR A 309 -23.67 28.56 -31.74
C THR A 309 -24.11 28.00 -33.09
#